data_AF-A0A821WI13-F1
#
_entry.id   AF-A0A821WI13-F1
#
_cell.length_a   1.000
_cell.length_b   1.000
_cell.length_c   1.000
_cell.angle_alpha   90.00
_cell.angle_beta   90.00
_cell.angle_gamma   90.00
#
_symmetry.space_group_name_H-M   'P 1'
#
loop_
_entity.id
_entity.type
_entity.pdbx_description
1 polymer ?
#
loop_
_entity_poly.entity_id
_entity_poly.type
_entity_poly.pdbx_seq_one_letter_code
_entity_poly.pdbx_strand_id
1 'polypeptide(L)'
;MLTNELNTPESRRLLKVVDEMREILHCEKISLPHIVVVGDQSVGKSSVLEALSGVQLPRAQNICTRCPLELRLKNIPSNETEYATIRCEGISEIR
;
A
#
# COMPACT_ATOMS: atom_id res chain seq x y z
N MET A 1 -12.41 7.31 17.41
CA MET A 1 -12.89 8.70 17.26
C MET A 1 -12.31 9.39 16.03
N LEU A 2 -11.02 9.21 15.67
CA LEU A 2 -10.41 9.84 14.47
C LEU A 2 -10.75 9.20 13.11
N THR A 3 -11.17 7.93 13.10
CA THR A 3 -11.38 7.16 11.85
C THR A 3 -12.51 7.70 10.98
N ASN A 4 -13.52 8.36 11.56
CA ASN A 4 -14.64 8.91 10.79
C ASN A 4 -14.34 10.29 10.20
N GLU A 5 -13.42 11.05 10.79
CA GLU A 5 -13.03 12.38 10.29
C GLU A 5 -12.11 12.30 9.08
N LEU A 6 -11.28 11.25 9.00
CA LEU A 6 -10.37 11.02 7.87
C LEU A 6 -11.00 10.14 6.78
N ASN A 7 -12.04 9.36 7.10
CA ASN A 7 -12.74 8.49 6.15
C ASN A 7 -14.00 9.18 5.57
N THR A 8 -13.85 10.42 5.11
CA THR A 8 -14.94 11.19 4.51
C THR A 8 -15.17 10.81 3.04
N PRO A 9 -16.39 11.04 2.49
CA PRO A 9 -16.65 10.84 1.07
C PRO A 9 -15.72 11.65 0.16
N GLU A 10 -15.30 12.84 0.61
CA GLU A 10 -14.34 13.69 -0.10
C GLU A 10 -12.94 13.07 -0.13
N SER A 11 -12.44 12.59 1.01
CA SER A 11 -11.15 11.89 1.10
C SER A 11 -11.13 10.66 0.18
N ARG A 12 -12.22 9.89 0.13
CA ARG A 12 -12.36 8.75 -0.79
C ARG A 12 -12.33 9.18 -2.27
N ARG A 13 -12.94 10.31 -2.62
CA ARG A 13 -12.89 10.86 -3.99
C ARG A 13 -11.47 11.27 -4.36
N LEU A 14 -10.77 11.98 -3.47
CA LEU A 14 -9.38 12.38 -3.68
C LEU A 14 -8.46 11.17 -3.86
N LEU A 15 -8.60 10.14 -3.03
CA LEU A 15 -7.84 8.89 -3.16
C LEU A 15 -8.10 8.21 -4.51
N LYS A 16 -9.35 8.18 -4.99
CA LYS A 16 -9.66 7.64 -6.32
C LYS A 16 -8.98 8.43 -7.45
N VAL A 17 -9.01 9.76 -7.38
CA VAL A 17 -8.34 10.60 -8.39
C VAL A 17 -6.82 10.37 -8.38
N VAL A 18 -6.20 10.26 -7.20
CA VAL A 18 -4.78 9.93 -7.08
C VAL A 18 -4.47 8.56 -7.69
N ASP A 19 -5.32 7.56 -7.45
CA ASP A 19 -5.17 6.22 -8.05
C ASP A 19 -5.32 6.25 -9.58
N GLU A 20 -6.28 6.98 -10.12
CA GLU A 20 -6.46 7.16 -11.56
C GLU A 20 -5.24 7.87 -12.19
N MET A 21 -4.74 8.92 -11.55
CA MET A 21 -3.53 9.62 -11.98
C MET A 21 -2.31 8.70 -11.95
N ARG A 22 -2.16 7.81 -10.96
CA ARG A 22 -1.07 6.83 -10.91
C ARG A 22 -1.09 5.91 -12.12
N GLU A 23 -2.28 5.42 -12.51
CA GLU A 23 -2.41 4.53 -13.66
C GLU A 23 -2.05 5.23 -14.98
N ILE A 24 -2.49 6.48 -15.16
CA ILE A 24 -2.21 7.27 -16.37
C ILE A 24 -0.73 7.68 -16.44
N LEU A 25 -0.13 8.07 -15.31
CA LEU A 25 1.19 8.68 -15.23
C LEU A 25 2.32 7.66 -14.98
N HIS A 26 2.08 6.35 -15.06
CA HIS A 26 3.09 5.30 -14.79
C HIS A 26 4.44 5.49 -15.53
N CYS A 27 4.46 6.24 -16.64
CA CYS A 27 5.67 6.52 -17.43
C CYS A 27 6.17 7.98 -17.33
N GLU A 28 5.45 8.87 -16.64
CA GLU A 28 5.84 10.26 -16.50
C GLU A 28 6.63 10.52 -15.21
N LYS A 29 7.56 11.48 -15.24
CA LYS A 29 8.36 11.89 -14.07
C LYS A 29 7.56 12.76 -13.08
N ILE A 30 6.28 12.45 -12.87
CA ILE A 30 5.40 13.20 -11.97
C ILE A 30 5.31 12.43 -10.64
N SER A 31 5.77 13.05 -9.57
CA SER A 31 5.66 12.49 -8.22
C SER A 31 4.25 12.71 -7.67
N LEU A 32 3.50 11.62 -7.46
CA LEU A 32 2.24 11.64 -6.74
C LEU A 32 2.48 11.46 -5.22
N PRO A 33 1.54 11.88 -4.35
CA PRO A 33 1.69 11.68 -2.90
C PRO A 33 1.78 10.20 -2.54
N HIS A 34 2.79 9.81 -1.74
CA HIS A 34 2.99 8.45 -1.22
C HIS A 34 3.19 8.49 0.30
N ILE A 35 2.80 7.40 0.97
CA ILE A 35 3.16 7.16 2.36
C ILE A 35 4.33 6.18 2.37
N VAL A 36 5.43 6.56 3.03
CA VAL A 36 6.62 5.71 3.16
C VAL A 36 6.77 5.31 4.61
N VAL A 37 6.87 3.99 4.86
CA VAL A 37 7.11 3.45 6.19
C VAL A 37 8.61 3.22 6.38
N VAL A 38 9.20 3.93 7.33
CA VAL A 38 10.63 3.87 7.66
C VAL A 38 10.83 3.57 9.15
N GLY A 39 11.94 2.94 9.50
CA GLY A 39 12.29 2.65 10.89
C GLY A 39 13.29 1.51 11.01
N ASP A 40 13.90 1.39 12.20
CA ASP A 40 14.97 0.42 12.49
C ASP A 40 14.51 -1.04 12.32
N GLN A 41 15.45 -1.97 12.19
CA GLN A 41 15.15 -3.40 12.10
C GLN A 41 14.32 -3.85 13.33
N SER A 42 13.37 -4.75 13.10
CA SER A 42 12.58 -5.38 14.17
C SER A 42 11.63 -4.48 14.98
N VAL A 43 11.36 -3.23 14.55
CA VAL A 43 10.37 -2.33 15.21
C VAL A 43 8.90 -2.60 14.84
N GLY A 44 8.61 -3.68 14.10
CA GLY A 44 7.24 -4.07 13.76
C GLY A 44 6.65 -3.41 12.50
N LYS A 45 7.46 -2.81 11.63
CA LYS A 45 7.01 -2.20 10.35
C LYS A 45 6.15 -3.16 9.51
N SER A 46 6.67 -4.38 9.29
CA SER A 46 5.94 -5.41 8.54
C SER A 46 4.66 -5.82 9.26
N SER A 47 4.70 -5.94 10.59
CA SER A 47 3.52 -6.28 11.39
C SER A 47 2.40 -5.24 11.30
N VAL A 48 2.73 -3.96 11.26
CA VAL A 48 1.74 -2.89 11.04
C VAL A 48 1.16 -2.97 9.64
N LEU A 49 1.98 -3.16 8.61
CA LEU A 49 1.51 -3.29 7.23
C LEU A 49 0.64 -4.53 7.02
N GLU A 50 0.97 -5.64 7.66
CA GLU A 50 0.17 -6.88 7.65
C GLU A 50 -1.17 -6.67 8.36
N ALA A 51 -1.18 -6.00 9.51
CA ALA A 51 -2.41 -5.68 10.24
C ALA A 51 -3.34 -4.74 9.46
N LEU A 52 -2.77 -3.78 8.72
CA LEU A 52 -3.54 -2.84 7.90
C LEU A 52 -4.05 -3.47 6.59
N SER A 53 -3.26 -4.35 5.96
CA SER A 53 -3.61 -4.94 4.66
C SER A 53 -4.36 -6.26 4.74
N GLY A 54 -4.27 -6.96 5.87
CA GLY A 54 -4.70 -8.35 5.99
C GLY A 54 -3.85 -9.33 5.17
N VAL A 55 -2.77 -8.87 4.52
CA VAL A 55 -1.87 -9.71 3.71
C VAL A 55 -0.60 -9.99 4.49
N GLN A 56 -0.22 -11.26 4.56
CA GLN A 56 1.06 -11.65 5.14
C GLN A 56 2.21 -11.21 4.24
N LEU A 57 3.16 -10.47 4.81
CA LEU A 57 4.38 -10.10 4.10
C LEU A 57 5.39 -11.24 4.20
N PRO A 58 6.31 -11.39 3.24
CA PRO A 58 7.36 -12.39 3.31
C PRO A 58 8.18 -12.24 4.58
N ARG A 59 8.20 -13.29 5.42
CA ARG A 59 9.03 -13.37 6.64
C ARG A 59 10.04 -14.51 6.47
N ALA A 60 11.32 -14.25 6.73
CA ALA A 60 12.34 -15.29 6.81
C ALA A 60 13.30 -14.99 7.96
N GLN A 61 13.83 -16.03 8.59
CA GLN A 61 14.78 -15.89 9.69
C GLN A 61 16.00 -15.08 9.21
N ASN A 62 16.32 -13.99 9.91
CA ASN A 62 17.42 -13.06 9.58
C ASN A 62 17.29 -12.29 8.24
N ILE A 63 16.10 -12.22 7.63
CA ILE A 63 15.87 -11.43 6.42
C ILE A 63 14.94 -10.25 6.72
N CYS A 64 15.47 -9.02 6.55
CA CYS A 64 14.66 -7.81 6.44
C CYS A 64 14.11 -7.65 5.02
N THR A 65 13.09 -6.82 4.82
CA THR A 65 12.61 -6.39 3.49
C THR A 65 13.79 -5.92 2.61
N ARG A 66 14.21 -6.75 1.64
CA ARG A 66 15.41 -6.50 0.80
C ARG A 66 15.13 -5.70 -0.47
N CYS A 67 13.86 -5.52 -0.84
CA CYS A 67 13.42 -4.64 -1.93
C CYS A 67 12.32 -3.71 -1.40
N PRO A 68 12.24 -2.45 -1.89
CA PRO A 68 11.10 -1.59 -1.59
C PRO A 68 9.79 -2.28 -1.98
N LEU A 69 8.86 -2.37 -1.03
CA LEU A 69 7.53 -2.93 -1.23
C LEU A 69 6.54 -1.80 -1.42
N GLU A 70 5.77 -1.83 -2.51
CA GLU A 70 4.59 -0.99 -2.69
C GLU A 70 3.35 -1.79 -2.29
N LEU A 71 2.69 -1.36 -1.21
CA LEU A 71 1.41 -1.90 -0.76
C LEU A 71 0.28 -0.98 -1.23
N ARG A 72 -0.67 -1.50 -2.00
CA ARG A 72 -1.86 -0.76 -2.44
C ARG A 72 -3.12 -1.41 -1.88
N LEU A 73 -3.89 -0.64 -1.10
CA LEU A 73 -5.19 -1.03 -0.58
C LEU A 73 -6.28 -0.49 -1.51
N LYS A 74 -7.17 -1.36 -2.00
CA LYS A 74 -8.28 -0.97 -2.87
C LYS A 74 -9.61 -1.41 -2.29
N ASN A 75 -10.56 -0.48 -2.24
CA ASN A 75 -11.94 -0.72 -1.87
C ASN A 75 -12.80 -0.78 -3.13
N ILE A 76 -13.50 -1.90 -3.37
CA ILE A 76 -14.44 -2.04 -4.48
C ILE A 76 -15.85 -1.77 -3.95
N PRO A 77 -16.50 -0.65 -4.33
CA PRO A 77 -17.82 -0.29 -3.80
C PRO A 77 -18.92 -1.27 -4.22
N SER A 78 -18.71 -2.05 -5.28
CA SER A 78 -19.71 -2.93 -5.89
C SER A 78 -19.81 -4.31 -5.24
N ASN A 79 -18.83 -4.73 -4.43
CA ASN A 79 -18.71 -6.13 -3.97
C ASN A 79 -18.40 -6.27 -2.47
N GLU A 80 -18.44 -5.17 -1.70
CA GLU A 80 -18.01 -5.09 -0.28
C GLU A 80 -16.63 -5.72 0.01
N THR A 81 -15.81 -5.94 -1.03
CA THR A 81 -14.54 -6.65 -0.91
C THR A 81 -13.42 -5.63 -0.96
N GLU A 82 -12.63 -5.58 0.11
CA GLU A 82 -11.36 -4.88 0.16
C GLU A 82 -10.25 -5.86 -0.21
N TYR A 83 -9.32 -5.43 -1.06
CA TYR A 83 -8.15 -6.23 -1.40
C TYR A 83 -6.89 -5.39 -1.34
N ALA A 84 -5.80 -6.04 -0.95
CA ALA A 84 -4.48 -5.45 -0.94
C ALA A 84 -3.62 -6.13 -2.00
N THR A 85 -2.84 -5.33 -2.72
CA THR A 85 -1.83 -5.82 -3.67
C THR A 85 -0.45 -5.39 -3.20
N ILE A 86 0.52 -6.29 -3.33
CA ILE A 86 1.92 -6.03 -3.01
C ILE A 86 2.70 -6.10 -4.32
N ARG A 87 3.47 -5.06 -4.61
CA ARG A 87 4.44 -5.03 -5.71
C ARG A 87 5.84 -4.89 -5.11
N CYS A 88 6.81 -5.67 -5.58
CA CYS A 88 8.23 -5.35 -5.39
C CYS A 88 8.81 -4.93 -6.73
N GLU A 89 9.37 -3.72 -6.79
CA GLU A 89 10.17 -3.30 -7.92
C GLU A 89 11.42 -4.19 -8.00
N GLY A 90 11.65 -4.83 -9.14
CA GLY A 90 12.85 -5.63 -9.41
C GLY A 90 12.74 -7.15 -9.20
N ILE A 91 11.54 -7.71 -8.98
CA ILE A 91 11.33 -9.17 -9.01
C ILE A 91 10.17 -9.46 -9.97
N SER A 92 10.47 -10.09 -11.10
CA SER A 92 9.48 -10.75 -11.96
C SER A 92 8.73 -11.78 -11.12
N GLU A 93 7.43 -11.54 -10.91
CA GLU A 93 6.41 -12.46 -10.36
C GLU A 93 6.92 -13.53 -9.38
N ILE A 94 6.66 -13.35 -8.08
CA ILE A 94 6.68 -14.49 -7.16
C ILE A 94 5.38 -15.27 -7.41
N ARG A 95 5.47 -16.34 -8.21
CA ARG A 95 4.45 -17.39 -8.33
C ARG A 95 4.36 -18.24 -7.07
#